data_AF-A0A3C7VXW3-F1
#
_entry.id   AF-A0A3C7VXW3-F1
#
_cell.length_a   1.000
_cell.length_b   1.000
_cell.length_c   1.000
_cell.angle_alpha   90.00
_cell.angle_beta   90.00
_cell.angle_gamma   90.00
#
_symmetry.space_group_name_H-M   'P 1'
#
loop_
_entity.id
_entity.type
_entity.pdbx_description
1 polymer ?
#
loop_
_entity_poly.entity_id
_entity_poly.type
_entity_poly.pdbx_seq_one_letter_code
_entity_poly.pdbx_strand_id
1 'polypeptide(L)'
;MSAQVQSDTREPDLDSLLHDIQALEAIVDGWTEQQRNTVDALRRSIDDLHREAIVRLIRGVSTEPEAARALKSLLGDEVVYAVLRHLGVVRASLQERVEAALESVRPMLASHGGNVELVDVQPPDRVEIRLTGACDGCPASGLTLSEGIEKAIRAECPEIRHIDKARGGPRAAESPIHFVSPFARAGDSGWLRAAAFDELPDGGVKLATVGGRSVLLSRV
;
A
#
# COMPACT_ATOMS: atom_id res chain seq x y z
N MET A 1 -18.58 1.40 -50.55
CA MET A 1 -17.43 1.26 -49.63
C MET A 1 -17.99 1.22 -48.22
N SER A 2 -18.25 0.03 -47.71
CA SER A 2 -18.82 -0.18 -46.38
C SER A 2 -17.67 -0.20 -45.38
N ALA A 3 -17.58 0.83 -44.53
CA ALA A 3 -16.68 0.82 -43.39
C ALA A 3 -17.27 -0.09 -42.32
N GLN A 4 -16.66 -1.27 -42.14
CA GLN A 4 -16.94 -2.12 -40.99
C GLN A 4 -16.36 -1.44 -39.75
N VAL A 5 -17.24 -0.91 -38.90
CA VAL A 5 -16.90 -0.60 -37.51
C VAL A 5 -16.72 -1.94 -36.82
N GLN A 6 -15.47 -2.36 -36.65
CA GLN A 6 -15.13 -3.47 -35.76
C GLN A 6 -15.40 -2.98 -34.34
N SER A 7 -16.56 -3.34 -33.79
CA SER A 7 -16.80 -3.25 -32.36
C SER A 7 -15.86 -4.24 -31.68
N ASP A 8 -14.85 -3.71 -30.98
CA ASP A 8 -13.98 -4.51 -30.11
C ASP A 8 -14.84 -5.08 -28.97
N THR A 9 -15.20 -6.35 -29.07
CA THR A 9 -16.08 -7.05 -28.11
C THR A 9 -15.27 -7.61 -26.95
N ARG A 10 -14.36 -6.82 -26.38
CA ARG A 10 -13.69 -7.20 -25.13
C ARG A 10 -14.54 -6.68 -23.97
N GLU A 11 -14.95 -7.57 -23.07
CA GLU A 11 -15.60 -7.14 -21.83
C GLU A 11 -14.65 -6.13 -21.13
N PRO A 12 -15.16 -4.96 -20.72
CA PRO A 12 -14.32 -3.93 -20.14
C PRO A 12 -13.75 -4.43 -18.81
N ASP A 13 -12.44 -4.30 -18.64
CA ASP A 13 -11.77 -4.58 -17.37
C ASP A 13 -12.09 -3.50 -16.31
N LEU A 14 -11.80 -3.80 -15.04
CA LEU A 14 -12.10 -2.90 -13.94
C LEU A 14 -11.39 -1.55 -14.09
N ASP A 15 -10.12 -1.56 -14.50
CA ASP A 15 -9.32 -0.35 -14.67
C ASP A 15 -9.93 0.60 -15.71
N SER A 16 -10.37 0.07 -16.86
CA SER A 16 -11.04 0.85 -17.89
C SER A 16 -12.35 1.46 -17.39
N LEU A 17 -13.16 0.68 -16.65
CA LEU A 17 -14.42 1.18 -16.08
C LEU A 17 -14.19 2.29 -15.05
N LEU A 18 -13.19 2.12 -14.19
CA LEU A 18 -12.83 3.12 -13.19
C LEU A 18 -12.26 4.39 -13.82
N HIS A 19 -11.48 4.27 -14.90
CA HIS A 19 -10.94 5.42 -15.62
C HIS A 19 -12.05 6.33 -16.18
N ASP A 20 -13.06 5.74 -16.81
CA ASP A 20 -14.20 6.50 -17.34
C ASP A 20 -15.00 7.20 -16.22
N ILE A 21 -15.20 6.52 -15.10
CA ILE A 21 -15.85 7.11 -13.91
C ILE A 21 -15.03 8.29 -13.39
N GLN A 22 -13.72 8.13 -13.22
CA GLN A 22 -12.84 9.20 -12.74
C GLN A 22 -12.83 10.41 -13.68
N ALA A 23 -12.84 10.18 -15.00
CA ALA A 23 -12.91 11.26 -15.98
C ALA A 23 -14.21 12.07 -15.84
N LEU A 24 -15.34 11.40 -15.59
CA LEU A 24 -16.62 12.05 -15.35
C LEU A 24 -16.67 12.77 -14.00
N GLU A 25 -16.13 12.18 -12.93
CA GLU A 25 -16.05 12.81 -11.61
C GLU A 25 -15.22 14.10 -11.66
N ALA A 26 -14.10 14.12 -12.40
CA ALA A 26 -13.29 15.32 -12.60
C ALA A 26 -14.06 16.47 -13.30
N ILE A 27 -15.00 16.14 -14.19
CA ILE A 27 -15.90 17.14 -14.80
C ILE A 27 -16.89 17.68 -13.77
N VAL A 28 -17.48 16.79 -12.96
CA VAL A 28 -18.46 17.12 -11.92
C VAL A 28 -17.85 18.00 -10.83
N ASP A 29 -16.57 17.83 -10.50
CA ASP A 29 -15.86 18.65 -9.53
C ASP A 29 -15.89 20.15 -9.89
N GLY A 30 -15.83 20.47 -11.19
CA GLY A 30 -15.90 21.84 -11.70
C GLY A 30 -17.30 22.47 -11.69
N TRP A 31 -18.34 21.73 -11.33
CA TRP A 31 -19.72 22.22 -11.38
C TRP A 31 -20.10 23.10 -10.18
N THR A 32 -21.24 23.76 -10.27
CA THR A 32 -21.84 24.44 -9.11
C THR A 32 -22.34 23.43 -8.07
N GLU A 33 -22.48 23.86 -6.82
CA GLU A 33 -23.00 23.01 -5.75
C GLU A 33 -24.38 22.44 -6.07
N GLN A 34 -25.27 23.23 -6.66
CA GLN A 34 -26.61 22.77 -7.07
C GLN A 34 -26.55 21.65 -8.12
N GLN A 35 -25.65 21.77 -9.10
CA GLN A 35 -25.46 20.75 -10.14
C GLN A 35 -24.87 19.46 -9.56
N ARG A 36 -23.85 19.55 -8.70
CA ARG A 36 -23.29 18.38 -8.01
C ARG A 36 -24.35 17.67 -7.18
N ASN A 37 -25.08 18.42 -6.35
CA ASN A 37 -26.16 17.87 -5.54
C ASN A 37 -27.24 17.15 -6.37
N THR A 38 -27.54 17.66 -7.57
CA THR A 38 -28.52 17.05 -8.48
C THR A 38 -28.03 15.70 -9.02
N VAL A 39 -26.77 15.62 -9.47
CA VAL A 39 -26.21 14.37 -9.97
C VAL A 39 -25.92 13.38 -8.85
N ASP A 40 -25.51 13.83 -7.67
CA ASP A 40 -25.38 12.98 -6.48
C ASP A 40 -26.72 12.38 -6.05
N ALA A 41 -27.81 13.15 -6.15
CA ALA A 41 -29.16 12.63 -5.90
C ALA A 41 -29.58 11.58 -6.95
N LEU A 42 -29.27 11.82 -8.23
CA LEU A 42 -29.52 10.86 -9.30
C LEU A 42 -28.71 9.56 -9.10
N ARG A 43 -27.40 9.66 -8.85
CA ARG A 43 -26.51 8.52 -8.63
C ARG A 43 -27.02 7.66 -7.47
N ARG A 44 -27.28 8.27 -6.31
CA ARG A 44 -27.85 7.56 -5.14
C ARG A 44 -29.17 6.86 -5.46
N SER A 45 -30.06 7.50 -6.21
CA SER A 45 -31.36 6.91 -6.56
C SER A 45 -31.20 5.67 -7.46
N ILE A 46 -30.23 5.71 -8.37
CA ILE A 46 -29.86 4.57 -9.24
C ILE A 46 -29.22 3.46 -8.41
N ASP A 47 -28.30 3.80 -7.51
CA ASP A 47 -27.63 2.84 -6.63
C ASP A 47 -28.62 2.14 -5.69
N ASP A 48 -29.57 2.88 -5.10
CA ASP A 48 -30.63 2.32 -4.25
C ASP A 48 -31.48 1.31 -5.02
N LEU A 49 -31.84 1.62 -6.27
CA LEU A 49 -32.58 0.71 -7.15
C LEU A 49 -31.77 -0.54 -7.47
N HIS A 50 -30.51 -0.39 -7.88
CA HIS A 50 -29.63 -1.51 -8.20
C HIS A 50 -29.37 -2.39 -6.99
N ARG A 51 -29.13 -1.78 -5.82
CA ARG A 51 -28.96 -2.47 -4.56
C ARG A 51 -30.18 -3.33 -4.23
N GLU A 52 -31.38 -2.77 -4.33
CA GLU A 52 -32.60 -3.53 -4.04
C GLU A 52 -32.81 -4.69 -5.02
N ALA A 53 -32.54 -4.47 -6.31
CA ALA A 53 -32.61 -5.53 -7.31
C ALA A 53 -31.63 -6.68 -7.00
N ILE A 54 -30.35 -6.34 -6.76
CA ILE A 54 -29.30 -7.32 -6.45
C ILE A 54 -29.61 -8.06 -5.16
N VAL A 55 -30.05 -7.38 -4.10
CA VAL A 55 -30.42 -8.02 -2.83
C VAL A 55 -31.56 -9.03 -3.03
N ARG A 56 -32.57 -8.70 -3.83
CA ARG A 56 -33.68 -9.62 -4.15
C ARG A 56 -33.19 -10.80 -4.98
N LEU A 57 -32.34 -10.57 -5.98
CA LEU A 57 -31.74 -11.63 -6.79
C LEU A 57 -30.94 -12.59 -5.93
N ILE A 58 -30.00 -12.06 -5.12
CA ILE A 58 -29.17 -12.85 -4.20
C ILE A 58 -30.04 -13.68 -3.27
N ARG A 59 -31.07 -13.10 -2.64
CA ARG A 59 -31.99 -13.83 -1.76
C ARG A 59 -32.74 -14.94 -2.49
N GLY A 60 -33.21 -14.66 -3.71
CA GLY A 60 -33.95 -15.61 -4.53
C GLY A 60 -33.12 -16.81 -4.97
N VAL A 61 -31.86 -16.58 -5.36
CA VAL A 61 -30.96 -17.68 -5.79
C VAL A 61 -30.31 -18.41 -4.63
N SER A 62 -30.16 -17.76 -3.46
CA SER A 62 -29.50 -18.37 -2.29
C SER A 62 -30.36 -19.41 -1.57
N THR A 63 -31.58 -19.70 -2.04
CA THR A 63 -32.40 -20.81 -1.53
C THR A 63 -31.78 -22.16 -1.84
N GLU A 64 -31.00 -22.25 -2.92
CA GLU A 64 -30.29 -23.47 -3.34
C GLU A 64 -28.83 -23.44 -2.87
N PRO A 65 -28.35 -24.46 -2.12
CA PRO A 65 -26.99 -24.47 -1.58
C PRO A 65 -25.88 -24.38 -2.63
N GLU A 66 -26.10 -24.96 -3.82
CA GLU A 66 -25.13 -24.89 -4.93
C GLU A 66 -25.04 -23.49 -5.53
N ALA A 67 -26.19 -22.83 -5.74
CA ALA A 67 -26.24 -21.45 -6.21
C ALA A 67 -25.61 -20.48 -5.20
N ALA A 68 -25.84 -20.69 -3.90
CA ALA A 68 -25.19 -19.89 -2.86
C ALA A 68 -23.66 -20.04 -2.87
N ARG A 69 -23.13 -21.24 -3.16
CA ARG A 69 -21.67 -21.45 -3.32
C ARG A 69 -21.13 -20.79 -4.58
N ALA A 70 -21.83 -20.92 -5.70
CA ALA A 70 -21.46 -20.28 -6.96
C ALA A 70 -21.43 -18.74 -6.82
N LEU A 71 -22.43 -18.15 -6.17
CA LEU A 71 -22.45 -16.72 -5.88
C LEU A 71 -21.27 -16.29 -5.00
N LYS A 72 -20.91 -17.09 -3.99
CA LYS A 72 -19.72 -16.80 -3.17
C LYS A 72 -18.43 -16.84 -3.98
N SER A 73 -18.29 -17.76 -4.94
CA SER A 73 -17.09 -17.78 -5.80
C SER A 73 -16.98 -16.57 -6.72
N LEU A 74 -18.10 -15.94 -7.09
CA LEU A 74 -18.08 -14.69 -7.87
C LEU A 74 -17.50 -13.50 -7.11
N LEU A 75 -17.38 -13.57 -5.78
CA LEU A 75 -16.68 -12.53 -5.01
C LEU A 75 -15.17 -12.49 -5.28
N GLY A 76 -14.62 -13.51 -5.96
CA GLY A 76 -13.25 -13.48 -6.47
C GLY A 76 -13.08 -12.70 -7.77
N ASP A 77 -14.18 -12.29 -8.42
CA ASP A 77 -14.15 -11.40 -9.58
C ASP A 77 -14.08 -9.94 -9.11
N GLU A 78 -13.13 -9.18 -9.64
CA GLU A 78 -12.83 -7.83 -9.19
C GLU A 78 -13.99 -6.85 -9.45
N VAL A 79 -14.64 -6.94 -10.62
CA VAL A 79 -15.76 -6.07 -10.99
C VAL A 79 -16.98 -6.38 -10.14
N VAL A 80 -17.31 -7.68 -9.98
CA VAL A 80 -18.42 -8.11 -9.13
C VAL A 80 -18.20 -7.65 -7.70
N TYR A 81 -17.00 -7.87 -7.16
CA TYR A 81 -16.66 -7.46 -5.81
C TYR A 81 -16.77 -5.94 -5.64
N ALA A 82 -16.19 -5.16 -6.55
CA ALA A 82 -16.23 -3.69 -6.53
C ALA A 82 -17.67 -3.16 -6.52
N VAL A 83 -18.55 -3.68 -7.39
CA VAL A 83 -19.96 -3.26 -7.45
C VAL A 83 -20.72 -3.65 -6.18
N LEU A 84 -20.60 -4.89 -5.72
CA LEU A 84 -21.31 -5.34 -4.51
C LEU A 84 -20.83 -4.58 -3.27
N ARG A 85 -19.54 -4.20 -3.24
CA ARG A 85 -18.93 -3.39 -2.17
C ARG A 85 -19.41 -1.93 -2.23
N HIS A 86 -19.51 -1.36 -3.43
CA HIS A 86 -20.02 0.00 -3.67
C HIS A 86 -21.48 0.13 -3.24
N LEU A 87 -22.32 -0.85 -3.61
CA LEU A 87 -23.74 -0.89 -3.25
C LEU A 87 -23.99 -1.30 -1.78
N GLY A 88 -22.94 -1.57 -1.00
CA GLY A 88 -23.06 -1.97 0.41
C GLY A 88 -23.80 -3.29 0.60
N VAL A 89 -23.69 -4.21 -0.37
CA VAL A 89 -24.22 -5.58 -0.28
C VAL A 89 -23.25 -6.49 0.45
N VAL A 90 -21.95 -6.32 0.21
CA VAL A 90 -20.87 -6.99 0.95
C VAL A 90 -20.11 -5.99 1.82
N ARG A 91 -19.58 -6.48 2.95
CA ARG A 91 -18.71 -5.70 3.82
C ARG A 91 -17.29 -5.72 3.29
N ALA A 92 -16.50 -4.70 3.66
CA ALA A 92 -15.08 -4.67 3.39
C ALA A 92 -14.40 -5.96 3.87
N SER A 93 -13.53 -6.50 3.03
CA SER A 93 -12.70 -7.64 3.38
C SER A 93 -11.76 -7.29 4.54
N LEU A 94 -11.22 -8.30 5.22
CA LEU A 94 -10.18 -8.08 6.23
C LEU A 94 -8.95 -7.40 5.61
N GLN A 95 -8.59 -7.78 4.37
CA GLN A 95 -7.52 -7.17 3.61
C GLN A 95 -7.74 -5.67 3.38
N GLU A 96 -8.94 -5.25 2.95
CA GLU A 96 -9.28 -3.84 2.81
C GLU A 96 -9.18 -3.06 4.11
N ARG A 97 -9.69 -3.63 5.21
CA ARG A 97 -9.68 -2.95 6.51
C ARG A 97 -8.27 -2.80 7.05
N VAL A 98 -7.42 -3.81 6.83
CA VAL A 98 -5.99 -3.72 7.15
C VAL A 98 -5.32 -2.67 6.28
N GLU A 99 -5.56 -2.67 4.97
CA GLU A 99 -4.97 -1.68 4.06
C GLU A 99 -5.41 -0.25 4.42
N ALA A 100 -6.69 -0.03 4.77
CA ALA A 100 -7.19 1.25 5.25
C ALA A 100 -6.50 1.69 6.56
N ALA A 101 -6.27 0.75 7.48
CA ALA A 101 -5.51 1.02 8.70
C ALA A 101 -4.06 1.42 8.39
N LEU A 102 -3.41 0.73 7.44
CA LEU A 102 -2.06 1.06 6.99
C LEU A 102 -2.01 2.44 6.33
N GLU A 103 -2.97 2.76 5.47
CA GLU A 103 -3.07 4.05 4.79
C GLU A 103 -3.15 5.21 5.80
N SER A 104 -3.86 5.03 6.91
CA SER A 104 -3.95 6.03 7.97
C SER A 104 -2.61 6.37 8.64
N VAL A 105 -1.64 5.45 8.63
CA VAL A 105 -0.32 5.64 9.25
C VAL A 105 0.79 5.98 8.24
N ARG A 106 0.58 5.75 6.94
CA ARG A 106 1.58 6.08 5.88
C ARG A 106 2.07 7.53 5.93
N PRO A 107 1.23 8.58 6.13
CA PRO A 107 1.72 9.96 6.19
C PRO A 107 2.72 10.19 7.32
N MET A 108 2.50 9.56 8.47
CA MET A 108 3.41 9.64 9.62
C MET A 108 4.73 8.93 9.29
N LEU A 109 4.68 7.70 8.77
CA LEU A 109 5.86 6.94 8.37
C LEU A 109 6.69 7.67 7.31
N ALA A 110 6.02 8.28 6.33
CA ALA A 110 6.66 9.04 5.26
C ALA A 110 7.45 10.24 5.81
N SER A 111 6.95 10.92 6.84
CA SER A 111 7.67 12.03 7.49
C SER A 111 8.95 11.58 8.20
N HIS A 112 9.03 10.30 8.56
CA HIS A 112 10.21 9.64 9.12
C HIS A 112 11.05 8.90 8.06
N GLY A 113 10.75 9.08 6.76
CA GLY A 113 11.51 8.50 5.65
C GLY A 113 11.26 7.01 5.41
N GLY A 114 10.14 6.46 5.87
CA GLY A 114 9.76 5.07 5.58
C GLY A 114 8.29 4.90 5.20
N ASN A 115 7.88 3.66 5.03
CA ASN A 115 6.51 3.28 4.66
C ASN A 115 6.21 1.86 5.16
N VAL A 116 4.98 1.41 4.96
CA VAL A 116 4.52 0.06 5.28
C VAL A 116 3.75 -0.52 4.10
N GLU A 117 3.92 -1.80 3.85
CA GLU A 117 3.20 -2.57 2.83
C GLU A 117 2.50 -3.74 3.50
N LEU A 118 1.27 -4.03 3.08
CA LEU A 118 0.60 -5.28 3.39
C LEU A 118 1.21 -6.38 2.52
N VAL A 119 1.73 -7.44 3.16
CA VAL A 119 2.32 -8.59 2.45
C VAL A 119 1.28 -9.68 2.29
N ASP A 120 0.60 -10.04 3.38
CA ASP A 120 -0.39 -11.10 3.38
C ASP A 120 -1.39 -10.91 4.53
N VAL A 121 -2.60 -11.42 4.35
CA VAL A 121 -3.60 -11.57 5.41
C VAL A 121 -3.95 -13.03 5.50
N GLN A 122 -3.68 -13.62 6.66
CA GLN A 122 -3.93 -15.02 6.96
C GLN A 122 -5.11 -15.10 7.92
N PRO A 123 -6.33 -15.39 7.42
CA PRO A 123 -7.47 -15.60 8.27
C PRO A 123 -7.20 -16.75 9.26
N PRO A 124 -7.73 -16.67 10.49
CA PRO A 124 -8.71 -15.69 10.94
C PRO A 124 -8.12 -14.41 11.57
N ASP A 125 -6.86 -14.40 12.00
CA ASP A 125 -6.36 -13.40 12.95
C ASP A 125 -4.90 -12.97 12.77
N ARG A 126 -4.27 -13.29 11.64
CA ARG A 126 -2.86 -12.97 11.36
C ARG A 126 -2.70 -12.08 10.13
N VAL A 127 -1.80 -11.11 10.23
CA VAL A 127 -1.40 -10.21 9.14
C VAL A 127 0.12 -10.18 9.06
N GLU A 128 0.65 -10.21 7.85
CA GLU A 128 2.06 -9.96 7.59
C GLU A 128 2.22 -8.60 6.92
N ILE A 129 3.07 -7.75 7.49
CA ILE A 129 3.41 -6.43 6.96
C ILE A 129 4.90 -6.34 6.66
N ARG A 130 5.29 -5.43 5.76
CA ARG A 130 6.68 -5.09 5.50
C ARG A 130 6.91 -3.61 5.73
N LEU A 131 7.90 -3.27 6.55
CA LEU A 131 8.38 -1.91 6.66
C LEU A 131 9.37 -1.64 5.52
N THR A 132 9.29 -0.46 4.92
CA THR A 132 10.20 -0.04 3.85
C THR A 132 10.81 1.33 4.15
N GLY A 133 11.92 1.68 3.46
CA GLY A 133 12.66 2.91 3.69
C GLY A 133 13.46 2.91 5.01
N ALA A 134 13.57 4.08 5.65
CA ALA A 134 14.31 4.24 6.91
C ALA A 134 13.73 3.44 8.09
N CYS A 135 12.52 2.91 7.94
CA CYS A 135 11.87 2.02 8.90
C CYS A 135 12.40 0.58 8.83
N ASP A 136 13.04 0.19 7.73
CA ASP A 136 13.66 -1.14 7.58
C ASP A 136 15.07 -1.14 8.18
N GLY A 137 15.30 -1.95 9.22
CA GLY A 137 16.63 -2.16 9.80
C GLY A 137 17.08 -1.20 10.91
N CYS A 138 16.27 -0.24 11.37
CA CYS A 138 16.62 0.61 12.51
C CYS A 138 16.16 -0.01 13.87
N PRO A 139 17.07 -0.49 14.73
CA PRO A 139 16.71 -1.14 15.99
C PRO A 139 16.09 -0.19 17.03
N ALA A 140 16.36 1.11 16.93
CA ALA A 140 15.84 2.12 17.86
C ALA A 140 14.49 2.71 17.43
N SER A 141 14.25 2.88 16.12
CA SER A 141 13.00 3.42 15.56
C SER A 141 11.93 2.35 15.33
N GLY A 142 12.35 1.10 15.16
CA GLY A 142 11.46 -0.01 14.82
C GLY A 142 10.42 -0.33 15.90
N LEU A 143 10.70 -0.09 17.19
CA LEU A 143 9.79 -0.46 18.27
C LEU A 143 8.53 0.43 18.28
N THR A 144 8.69 1.75 18.40
CA THR A 144 7.59 2.72 18.51
C THR A 144 6.78 2.87 17.22
N LEU A 145 7.44 2.82 16.05
CA LEU A 145 6.73 2.86 14.76
C LEU A 145 5.86 1.62 14.57
N SER A 146 6.34 0.46 15.00
CA SER A 146 5.57 -0.77 14.93
C SER A 146 4.40 -0.78 15.89
N GLU A 147 4.57 -0.28 17.11
CA GLU A 147 3.44 -0.09 18.04
C GLU A 147 2.35 0.81 17.45
N GLY A 148 2.74 1.88 16.73
CA GLY A 148 1.80 2.75 16.02
C GLY A 148 1.01 2.02 14.94
N ILE A 149 1.68 1.20 14.12
CA ILE A 149 1.06 0.40 13.07
C ILE A 149 0.14 -0.67 13.68
N GLU A 150 0.62 -1.39 14.70
CA GLU A 150 -0.17 -2.42 15.38
C GLU A 150 -1.43 -1.83 16.02
N LYS A 151 -1.32 -0.65 16.61
CA LYS A 151 -2.47 0.07 17.18
C LYS A 151 -3.48 0.46 16.11
N ALA A 152 -3.03 0.96 14.96
CA ALA A 152 -3.91 1.31 13.84
C ALA A 152 -4.64 0.07 13.30
N ILE A 153 -3.91 -1.02 13.05
CA ILE A 153 -4.49 -2.28 12.58
C ILE A 153 -5.53 -2.80 13.59
N ARG A 154 -5.22 -2.83 14.89
CA ARG A 154 -6.16 -3.32 15.91
C ARG A 154 -7.38 -2.43 16.12
N ALA A 155 -7.28 -1.14 15.81
CA ALA A 155 -8.42 -0.22 15.89
C ALA A 155 -9.46 -0.53 14.80
N GLU A 156 -9.01 -0.77 13.57
CA GLU A 156 -9.88 -1.11 12.43
C GLU A 156 -10.22 -2.61 12.38
N CYS A 157 -9.33 -3.46 12.88
CA CYS A 157 -9.37 -4.92 12.84
C CYS A 157 -9.14 -5.54 14.23
N PRO A 158 -10.12 -5.44 15.15
CA PRO A 158 -9.98 -5.98 16.50
C PRO A 158 -9.81 -7.51 16.57
N GLU A 159 -10.18 -8.23 15.50
CA GLU A 159 -9.95 -9.67 15.38
C GLU A 159 -8.48 -10.06 15.16
N ILE A 160 -7.62 -9.14 14.70
CA ILE A 160 -6.21 -9.44 14.45
C ILE A 160 -5.45 -9.58 15.76
N ARG A 161 -4.87 -10.75 15.98
CA ARG A 161 -4.08 -11.09 17.18
C ARG A 161 -2.59 -11.05 16.92
N HIS A 162 -2.17 -11.46 15.72
CA HIS A 162 -0.78 -11.63 15.35
C HIS A 162 -0.44 -10.73 14.16
N ILE A 163 0.59 -9.89 14.32
CA ILE A 163 1.11 -9.02 13.26
C ILE A 163 2.58 -9.38 13.11
N ASP A 164 2.91 -10.03 12.00
CA ASP A 164 4.27 -10.41 11.67
C ASP A 164 4.91 -9.36 10.78
N LYS A 165 6.22 -9.21 10.91
CA LYS A 165 7.02 -8.37 10.02
C LYS A 165 7.80 -9.28 9.08
N ALA A 166 7.52 -9.16 7.79
CA ALA A 166 8.32 -9.78 6.76
C ALA A 166 9.76 -9.27 6.87
N ARG A 167 10.73 -10.18 6.93
CA ARG A 167 12.16 -9.80 6.87
C ARG A 167 12.58 -9.61 5.41
N GLY A 168 12.99 -8.39 5.07
CA GLY A 168 13.62 -8.05 3.79
C GLY A 168 12.68 -8.09 2.58
N GLY A 169 12.62 -6.98 1.84
CA GLY A 169 12.22 -7.03 0.42
C GLY A 169 13.34 -7.65 -0.43
N PRO A 170 13.15 -7.84 -1.74
CA PRO A 170 14.30 -8.05 -2.63
C PRO A 170 15.28 -6.93 -2.34
N ARG A 171 16.47 -7.30 -1.85
CA ARG A 171 17.57 -6.39 -1.58
C ARG A 171 17.69 -5.53 -2.82
N ALA A 172 17.35 -4.25 -2.71
CA ALA A 172 17.50 -3.31 -3.80
C ALA A 172 18.92 -3.53 -4.34
N ALA A 173 19.01 -3.94 -5.61
CA ALA A 173 20.20 -3.68 -6.36
C ALA A 173 20.51 -2.19 -6.14
N GLU A 174 21.63 -1.92 -5.48
CA GLU A 174 22.22 -0.59 -5.30
C GLU A 174 21.23 0.51 -4.85
N SER A 175 21.09 0.71 -3.53
CA SER A 175 20.48 1.94 -3.02
C SER A 175 21.19 3.18 -3.61
N PRO A 176 20.46 4.17 -4.16
CA PRO A 176 21.05 5.36 -4.77
C PRO A 176 21.52 6.41 -3.74
N ILE A 177 21.54 6.05 -2.45
CA ILE A 177 22.06 6.95 -1.41
C ILE A 177 23.59 6.87 -1.45
N HIS A 178 24.17 7.66 -2.34
CA HIS A 178 25.58 8.01 -2.32
C HIS A 178 25.84 8.91 -1.10
N PHE A 179 26.31 8.32 0.00
CA PHE A 179 26.82 9.08 1.13
C PHE A 179 28.21 9.67 0.77
N VAL A 180 28.19 10.73 -0.02
CA VAL A 180 29.38 11.49 -0.39
C VAL A 180 29.42 12.70 0.52
N SER A 181 30.48 12.81 1.32
CA SER A 181 30.73 13.98 2.18
C SER A 181 30.61 15.26 1.36
N PRO A 182 30.00 16.35 1.87
CA PRO A 182 29.89 17.63 1.16
C PRO A 182 31.26 18.27 0.85
N PHE A 183 32.35 17.71 1.38
CA PHE A 183 33.74 18.12 1.08
C PHE A 183 34.46 17.20 0.09
N ALA A 184 33.83 16.11 -0.36
CA ALA A 184 34.41 15.23 -1.36
C ALA A 184 34.32 15.93 -2.74
N ARG A 185 35.48 16.28 -3.30
CA ARG A 185 35.55 16.84 -4.65
C ARG A 185 35.19 15.72 -5.62
N ALA A 186 34.08 15.88 -6.34
CA ALA A 186 33.61 14.94 -7.36
C ALA A 186 34.74 14.68 -8.38
N GLY A 187 35.31 13.48 -8.32
CA GLY A 187 36.37 13.03 -9.20
C GLY A 187 36.83 11.65 -8.79
N ASP A 188 36.46 10.65 -9.57
CA ASP A 188 36.96 9.26 -9.66
C ASP A 188 37.64 8.65 -8.41
N SER A 189 37.02 8.83 -7.25
CA SER A 189 37.57 8.42 -5.96
C SER A 189 36.86 7.17 -5.48
N GLY A 190 37.51 6.03 -5.71
CA GLY A 190 37.11 4.76 -5.13
C GLY A 190 37.29 4.74 -3.61
N TRP A 191 36.67 3.75 -2.97
CA TRP A 191 36.84 3.50 -1.55
C TRP A 191 38.26 2.99 -1.26
N LEU A 192 38.99 3.70 -0.40
CA LEU A 192 40.28 3.24 0.13
C LEU A 192 40.07 2.66 1.53
N ARG A 193 40.57 1.44 1.76
CA ARG A 193 40.52 0.80 3.06
C ARG A 193 41.34 1.61 4.07
N ALA A 194 40.70 2.06 5.14
CA ALA A 194 41.34 2.89 6.18
C ALA A 194 41.87 2.07 7.36
N ALA A 195 41.02 1.26 7.99
CA ALA A 195 41.37 0.33 9.08
C ALA A 195 40.23 -0.69 9.25
N ALA A 196 40.49 -1.81 9.93
CA ALA A 196 39.41 -2.69 10.42
C ALA A 196 38.82 -2.12 11.73
N PHE A 197 37.56 -2.45 12.04
CA PHE A 197 36.83 -1.86 13.17
C PHE A 197 37.42 -2.24 14.55
N ASP A 198 37.93 -3.45 14.65
CA ASP A 198 38.64 -4.00 15.82
C ASP A 198 39.98 -3.29 16.09
N GLU A 199 40.56 -2.65 15.08
CA GLU A 199 41.79 -1.87 15.23
C GLU A 199 41.56 -0.47 15.83
N LEU A 200 40.30 -0.05 16.03
CA LEU A 200 39.95 1.22 16.66
C LEU A 200 39.66 1.00 18.15
N PRO A 201 40.34 1.70 19.07
CA PRO A 201 40.03 1.60 20.50
C PRO A 201 38.67 2.23 20.84
N ASP A 202 37.90 1.61 21.74
CA ASP A 202 36.64 2.18 22.26
C ASP A 202 36.87 3.55 22.89
N GLY A 203 36.09 4.54 22.47
CA GLY A 203 36.22 5.93 22.92
C GLY A 203 37.55 6.58 22.51
N GLY A 204 38.31 5.95 21.62
CA GLY A 204 39.68 6.32 21.29
C GLY A 204 39.86 6.77 19.84
N VAL A 205 41.10 7.21 19.57
CA VAL A 205 41.51 7.76 18.28
C VAL A 205 42.72 6.99 17.74
N LYS A 206 42.71 6.68 16.45
CA LYS A 206 43.84 6.11 15.71
C LYS A 206 44.21 6.99 14.52
N LEU A 207 45.50 7.28 14.37
CA LEU A 207 46.04 7.87 13.15
C LEU A 207 46.31 6.76 12.13
N ALA A 208 45.88 6.98 10.89
CA ALA A 208 46.12 6.08 9.76
C ALA A 208 46.56 6.90 8.53
N THR A 209 47.25 6.27 7.59
CA THR A 209 47.60 6.89 6.31
C THR A 209 46.80 6.22 5.20
N VAL A 210 45.94 6.98 4.52
CA VAL A 210 45.05 6.49 3.46
C VAL A 210 45.33 7.30 2.20
N GLY A 211 45.76 6.62 1.13
CA GLY A 211 46.12 7.27 -0.14
C GLY A 211 47.20 8.35 0.00
N GLY A 212 48.18 8.13 0.89
CA GLY A 212 49.27 9.09 1.14
C GLY A 212 48.91 10.28 2.02
N ARG A 213 47.70 10.32 2.59
CA ARG A 213 47.25 11.37 3.52
C ARG A 213 47.06 10.81 4.93
N SER A 214 47.51 11.54 5.93
CA SER A 214 47.24 11.20 7.33
C SER A 214 45.80 11.55 7.67
N VAL A 215 45.06 10.57 8.20
CA VAL A 215 43.68 10.69 8.65
C VAL A 215 43.58 10.24 10.11
N LEU A 216 42.61 10.81 10.81
CA LEU A 216 42.32 10.51 12.21
C LEU A 216 40.97 9.79 12.28
N LEU A 217 40.99 8.57 12.81
CA LEU A 217 39.83 7.69 12.92
C LEU A 217 39.44 7.61 14.40
N SER A 218 38.20 7.93 14.75
CA SER A 218 37.72 7.84 16.14
C SER A 218 36.54 6.89 16.24
N ARG A 219 36.51 6.08 17.30
CA ARG A 219 35.35 5.28 17.68
C ARG A 219 34.73 5.93 18.92
N VAL A 220 33.57 6.55 18.74
CA VAL A 220 32.79 7.23 19.80
C VAL A 220 31.73 6.30 20.33
#